data_AF-A0A3D2SRD9-F1
#
_entry.id   AF-A0A3D2SRD9-F1
#
_cell.length_a   1.000
_cell.length_b   1.000
_cell.length_c   1.000
_cell.angle_alpha   90.00
_cell.angle_beta   90.00
_cell.angle_gamma   90.00
#
_symmetry.space_group_name_H-M   'P 1'
#
loop_
_entity.id
_entity.type
_entity.pdbx_description
1 polymer ?
#
loop_
_entity_poly.entity_id
_entity_poly.type
_entity_poly.pdbx_seq_one_letter_code
_entity_poly.pdbx_strand_id
1 'polypeptide(L)'
;ADDEIRRDIIGKIMCYGHVDLKTYEEDFSCELERLHQYQYDGFIHIEDDVLHILKEHAMTARLIAASFDAYLPEQFQTPRHAQAV
;
A
#
# COMPACT_ATOMS: atom_id res chain seq x y z
N ALA A 1 -8.46 14.83 -7.40
CA ALA A 1 -7.98 15.30 -6.09
C ALA A 1 -7.40 14.11 -5.35
N ASP A 2 -8.23 13.10 -5.09
CA ASP A 2 -7.82 11.81 -4.51
C ASP A 2 -6.69 11.10 -5.30
N ASP A 3 -6.69 11.14 -6.64
CA ASP A 3 -5.61 10.56 -7.46
C ASP A 3 -4.22 11.20 -7.24
N GLU A 4 -4.17 12.51 -6.98
CA GLU A 4 -2.92 13.24 -6.76
C GLU A 4 -2.33 12.89 -5.40
N ILE A 5 -3.20 12.76 -4.38
CA ILE A 5 -2.83 12.35 -3.04
C ILE A 5 -2.31 10.91 -3.05
N ARG A 6 -3.03 9.98 -3.68
CA ARG A 6 -2.59 8.58 -3.83
C ARG A 6 -1.24 8.49 -4.53
N ARG A 7 -1.04 9.26 -5.60
CA ARG A 7 0.23 9.26 -6.34
C ARG A 7 1.39 9.79 -5.50
N ASP A 8 1.15 10.81 -4.67
CA ASP A 8 2.14 11.32 -3.71
C ASP A 8 2.49 10.29 -2.64
N ILE A 9 1.48 9.62 -2.06
CA ILE A 9 1.64 8.54 -1.08
C ILE A 9 2.50 7.41 -1.67
N ILE A 10 2.14 6.92 -2.86
CA ILE A 10 2.89 5.89 -3.59
C ILE A 10 4.34 6.35 -3.83
N GLY A 11 4.54 7.60 -4.26
CA GLY A 11 5.85 8.18 -4.47
C GLY A 11 6.71 8.19 -3.21
N LYS A 12 6.13 8.61 -2.08
CA LYS A 12 6.80 8.65 -0.77
C LYS A 12 7.15 7.25 -0.26
N ILE A 13 6.23 6.30 -0.39
CA ILE A 13 6.47 4.89 -0.08
C ILE A 13 7.66 4.36 -0.89
N MET A 14 7.70 4.61 -2.19
CA MET A 14 8.76 4.08 -3.07
C MET A 14 10.11 4.78 -2.86
N CYS A 15 10.13 6.08 -2.56
CA CYS A 15 11.37 6.84 -2.37
C CYS A 15 11.94 6.72 -0.96
N TYR A 16 11.08 6.76 0.06
CA TYR A 16 11.47 6.87 1.46
C TYR A 16 11.12 5.63 2.30
N GLY A 17 10.27 4.73 1.78
CA GLY A 17 9.82 3.55 2.53
C GLY A 17 8.89 3.89 3.68
N HIS A 18 8.40 5.13 3.78
CA HIS A 18 7.45 5.54 4.81
C HIS A 18 6.58 6.70 4.32
N VAL A 19 5.41 6.85 4.92
CA VAL A 19 4.45 7.93 4.62
C VAL A 19 3.62 8.25 5.84
N ASP A 20 3.39 9.55 6.07
CA ASP A 20 2.50 10.06 7.11
C ASP A 20 1.12 10.30 6.49
N LEU A 21 0.14 9.49 6.86
CA LEU A 21 -1.22 9.57 6.30
C LEU A 21 -2.01 10.72 6.92
N LYS A 22 -1.65 11.14 8.13
CA LYS A 22 -2.27 12.24 8.87
C LYS A 22 -2.06 13.61 8.22
N THR A 23 -1.03 13.74 7.39
CA THR A 23 -0.74 14.93 6.60
C THR A 23 -1.82 15.22 5.55
N TYR A 24 -2.60 14.22 5.17
CA TYR A 24 -3.66 14.35 4.19
C TYR A 24 -5.02 14.45 4.89
N GLU A 25 -5.90 15.33 4.43
CA GLU A 25 -7.26 15.51 4.98
C GLU A 25 -8.25 14.42 4.52
N GLU A 26 -7.76 13.34 3.92
CA GLU A 26 -8.55 12.30 3.27
C GLU A 26 -8.63 11.05 4.15
N ASP A 27 -9.76 10.34 4.10
CA ASP A 27 -10.03 9.21 4.98
C ASP A 27 -9.54 7.90 4.32
N PHE A 28 -8.43 7.37 4.82
CA PHE A 28 -7.80 6.12 4.33
C PHE A 28 -8.23 4.89 5.12
N SER A 29 -9.37 4.91 5.83
CA SER A 29 -9.79 3.79 6.69
C SER A 29 -9.88 2.47 5.92
N CYS A 30 -10.35 2.50 4.67
CA CYS A 30 -10.41 1.33 3.80
C CYS A 30 -9.02 0.79 3.40
N GLU A 31 -8.07 1.68 3.07
CA GLU A 31 -6.70 1.27 2.77
C GLU A 31 -6.00 0.74 4.03
N LEU A 32 -6.17 1.39 5.18
CA LEU A 32 -5.63 0.97 6.46
C LEU A 32 -6.12 -0.43 6.86
N GLU A 33 -7.39 -0.74 6.63
CA GLU A 33 -7.95 -2.07 6.88
C GLU A 33 -7.27 -3.15 6.00
N ARG A 34 -6.99 -2.84 4.73
CA ARG A 34 -6.22 -3.73 3.83
C ARG A 34 -4.78 -3.89 4.30
N LEU A 35 -4.18 -2.82 4.81
CA LEU A 35 -2.79 -2.78 5.28
C LEU A 35 -2.61 -3.55 6.59
N HIS A 36 -3.64 -3.66 7.41
CA HIS A 36 -3.61 -4.41 8.66
C HIS A 36 -3.19 -5.87 8.47
N GLN A 37 -3.56 -6.51 7.35
CA GLN A 37 -3.11 -7.87 7.05
C GLN A 37 -1.59 -7.93 6.78
N TYR A 38 -1.02 -6.93 6.10
CA TYR A 38 0.42 -6.84 5.87
C TYR A 38 1.18 -6.47 7.14
N GLN A 39 0.58 -5.69 8.03
CA GLN A 39 1.13 -5.40 9.35
C GLN A 39 1.17 -6.66 10.20
N TYR A 40 0.10 -7.45 10.18
CA TYR A 40 0.03 -8.73 10.91
C TYR A 40 1.08 -9.74 10.41
N ASP A 41 1.31 -9.79 9.10
CA ASP A 41 2.34 -10.66 8.51
C ASP A 41 3.78 -10.13 8.74
N GLY A 42 3.91 -8.89 9.28
CA GLY A 42 5.20 -8.30 9.61
C GLY A 42 5.90 -7.61 8.44
N PHE A 43 5.19 -7.30 7.33
CA PHE A 43 5.79 -6.59 6.19
C PHE A 43 5.91 -5.08 6.41
N ILE A 44 4.96 -4.51 7.17
CA ILE A 44 4.88 -3.08 7.46
C ILE A 44 4.66 -2.85 8.96
N HIS A 45 4.99 -1.65 9.40
CA HIS A 45 4.71 -1.15 10.73
C HIS A 45 3.87 0.12 10.58
N ILE A 46 2.74 0.21 11.26
CA ILE A 46 1.94 1.43 11.32
C ILE A 46 2.01 1.94 12.76
N GLU A 47 2.55 3.14 12.94
CA GLU A 47 2.67 3.83 14.23
C GLU A 47 2.19 5.27 14.06
N ASP A 48 1.23 5.72 14.89
CA ASP A 48 0.71 7.10 14.86
C ASP A 48 0.21 7.59 13.47
N ASP A 49 -0.48 6.73 12.70
CA ASP A 49 -0.90 6.99 11.30
C ASP A 49 0.28 7.17 10.31
N VAL A 50 1.49 6.79 10.73
CA VAL A 50 2.68 6.72 9.88
C VAL A 50 2.94 5.28 9.50
N LEU A 51 2.88 5.01 8.20
CA LEU A 51 3.23 3.72 7.65
C LEU A 51 4.73 3.66 7.37
N HIS A 52 5.38 2.63 7.90
CA HIS A 52 6.78 2.30 7.69
C HIS A 52 6.90 0.92 7.05
N ILE A 53 7.62 0.83 5.94
CA ILE A 53 8.01 -0.44 5.33
C ILE A 53 9.38 -0.83 5.87
N LEU A 54 9.46 -2.05 6.39
CA LEU A 54 10.72 -2.61 6.85
C LEU A 54 11.66 -2.76 5.66
N LYS A 55 12.91 -2.30 5.82
CA LYS A 55 13.92 -2.30 4.74
C LYS A 55 14.18 -3.69 4.14
N GLU A 56 14.03 -4.74 4.92
CA GLU A 56 14.14 -6.13 4.47
C GLU A 56 13.03 -6.54 3.48
N HIS A 57 11.91 -5.80 3.47
CA HIS A 57 10.75 -6.00 2.62
C HIS A 57 10.59 -4.89 1.57
N ALA A 58 11.69 -4.25 1.16
CA ALA A 58 11.66 -3.23 0.09
C ALA A 58 11.06 -3.73 -1.23
N MET A 59 11.16 -5.04 -1.51
CA MET A 59 10.49 -5.68 -2.66
C MET A 59 8.95 -5.65 -2.51
N THR A 60 8.44 -5.75 -1.28
CA THR A 60 7.02 -5.69 -0.92
C THR A 60 6.50 -4.26 -0.92
N ALA A 61 7.37 -3.24 -0.83
CA ALA A 61 6.98 -1.83 -0.91
C ALA A 61 6.08 -1.53 -2.12
N ARG A 62 6.33 -2.19 -3.25
CA ARG A 62 5.51 -2.04 -4.46
C ARG A 62 4.12 -2.65 -4.32
N LEU A 63 3.96 -3.74 -3.58
CA LEU A 63 2.65 -4.35 -3.28
C LEU A 63 1.86 -3.50 -2.28
N ILE A 64 2.55 -2.94 -1.29
CA ILE A 64 1.96 -2.02 -0.31
C ILE A 64 1.51 -0.73 -1.01
N ALA A 65 2.38 -0.12 -1.82
CA ALA A 65 2.03 1.06 -2.61
C ALA A 65 0.84 0.80 -3.55
N ALA A 66 0.80 -0.38 -4.16
CA ALA A 66 -0.31 -0.79 -5.01
C ALA A 66 -1.66 -0.90 -4.26
N SER A 67 -1.66 -1.04 -2.92
CA SER A 67 -2.89 -1.01 -2.13
C SER A 67 -3.52 0.38 -2.05
N PHE A 68 -2.74 1.44 -2.28
CA PHE A 68 -3.20 2.83 -2.38
C PHE A 68 -3.56 3.23 -3.82
N ASP A 69 -3.19 2.44 -4.82
CA ASP A 69 -3.44 2.74 -6.23
C ASP A 69 -4.90 2.41 -6.61
N ALA A 70 -5.75 3.43 -6.73
CA ALA A 70 -7.16 3.28 -7.10
C ALA A 70 -7.38 2.79 -8.54
N TYR A 71 -6.34 2.87 -9.38
CA TYR A 71 -6.38 2.42 -10.77
C TYR A 71 -5.90 1.00 -10.96
N LEU A 72 -5.37 0.35 -9.93
CA LEU A 72 -5.03 -1.05 -10.00
C LEU A 72 -6.35 -1.81 -10.10
N PRO A 73 -6.66 -2.43 -11.25
CA PRO A 73 -7.88 -3.19 -11.34
C PRO A 73 -7.78 -4.33 -10.31
N GLU A 74 -8.90 -4.85 -9.81
CA GLU A 74 -9.00 -6.02 -8.91
C GLU A 74 -8.34 -7.32 -9.48
N GLN A 75 -7.53 -7.22 -10.53
CA GLN A 75 -6.76 -8.27 -11.17
C GLN A 75 -5.61 -8.85 -10.33
N PHE A 76 -5.36 -8.34 -9.12
CA PHE A 76 -4.54 -9.06 -8.12
C PHE A 76 -5.35 -10.05 -7.26
N GLN A 77 -6.66 -10.18 -7.47
CA GLN A 77 -7.52 -11.14 -6.77
C GLN A 77 -7.84 -12.39 -7.59
N THR A 78 -7.17 -12.66 -8.72
CA THR A 78 -7.41 -13.90 -9.48
C THR A 78 -6.19 -14.82 -9.43
N PRO A 79 -6.27 -16.01 -8.79
CA PRO A 79 -5.28 -17.06 -9.02
C PRO A 79 -5.40 -17.48 -10.48
N ARG A 80 -4.52 -16.97 -11.34
CA ARG A 80 -4.32 -17.50 -12.69
C ARG A 80 -3.69 -18.90 -12.55
N HIS A 81 -4.52 -19.89 -12.24
CA HIS A 81 -4.23 -21.26 -12.66
C HIS A 81 -4.16 -21.22 -14.19
N ALA A 82 -2.95 -21.28 -14.70
CA ALA A 82 -2.68 -21.49 -16.12
C ALA A 82 -3.36 -22.81 -16.52
N GLN A 83 -4.53 -22.71 -17.14
CA GLN A 83 -5.12 -23.83 -17.87
C GLN A 83 -4.60 -23.70 -19.31
N ALA A 84 -3.63 -24.54 -19.64
CA ALA A 84 -3.19 -24.73 -21.01
C ALA A 84 -4.38 -25.29 -21.82
N VAL A 85 -4.65 -24.66 -22.97
CA VAL A 85 -5.45 -25.24 -24.06
C VAL A 85 -4.53 -25.68 -25.16
#